data_AF-A0A1E7F674-F1
#
_entry.id   AF-A0A1E7F674-F1
#
_cell.length_a   1.000
_cell.length_b   1.000
_cell.length_c   1.000
_cell.angle_alpha   90.00
_cell.angle_beta   90.00
_cell.angle_gamma   90.00
#
_symmetry.space_group_name_H-M   'P 1'
#
loop_
_entity.id
_entity.type
_entity.pdbx_description
1 polymer ?
#
loop_
_entity_poly.entity_id
_entity_poly.type
_entity_poly.pdbx_seq_one_letter_code
_entity_poly.pdbx_strand_id
1 'polypeptide(L)'
;MSICGAGLGPFLDSYHSAFGVLKYNEPIQFVLWGSEAYPGLTTAWWVPELFGLAGFLIGWLYILLDAVLLKESSSDEGDVVEQEQQRLPSPPKIFAGISFFTFQYWLSGILVQNSLLDRTGILNLMSVFAAIGFLVLDGSMSGLIVSLATCLGGPLIEAGLITATNNGILNGGYHYTDLGETGFFPLWIIPVYFLGGPANGNLARGFWNALSDNKEEDDEEEESKAGTSVSDKKSCSACQGTRRVACPNCDGVGTYVATGGRTVKCTSCSSRGYVMCRSCFDLYDEDPYDIEAIRETMSRMPD
;
A
#
# COMPACT_ATOMS: atom_id res chain seq x y z
N MET A 1 -9.84 -0.31 -4.87
CA MET A 1 -10.13 1.03 -4.31
C MET A 1 -11.59 1.42 -4.35
N SER A 2 -12.23 1.59 -5.53
CA SER A 2 -13.64 2.06 -5.60
C SER A 2 -14.62 1.22 -4.79
N ILE A 3 -14.49 -0.11 -4.84
CA ILE A 3 -15.33 -1.03 -4.07
C ILE A 3 -15.14 -0.82 -2.56
N CYS A 4 -13.90 -0.60 -2.10
CA CYS A 4 -13.61 -0.35 -0.69
C CYS A 4 -14.26 0.96 -0.21
N GLY A 5 -14.14 2.03 -1.01
CA GLY A 5 -14.78 3.31 -0.73
C GLY A 5 -16.30 3.21 -0.70
N ALA A 6 -16.89 2.64 -1.75
CA ALA A 6 -18.34 2.45 -1.86
C ALA A 6 -18.90 1.52 -0.78
N GLY A 7 -18.12 0.55 -0.33
CA GLY A 7 -18.48 -0.39 0.72
C GLY A 7 -18.45 0.24 2.11
N LEU A 8 -17.34 0.89 2.49
CA LEU A 8 -17.15 1.43 3.85
C LEU A 8 -17.78 2.81 4.06
N GLY A 9 -17.72 3.67 3.04
CA GLY A 9 -18.17 5.07 3.11
C GLY A 9 -19.58 5.26 3.66
N PRO A 10 -20.59 4.55 3.14
CA PRO A 10 -21.97 4.64 3.63
C PRO A 10 -22.12 4.29 5.12
N PHE A 11 -21.31 3.36 5.66
CA PHE A 11 -21.35 3.03 7.08
C PHE A 11 -20.73 4.12 7.94
N LEU A 12 -19.64 4.74 7.48
CA LEU A 12 -19.03 5.89 8.17
C LEU A 12 -20.02 7.05 8.23
N ASP A 13 -20.61 7.37 7.09
CA ASP A 13 -21.61 8.42 6.98
C ASP A 13 -22.87 8.15 7.81
N SER A 14 -23.26 6.88 7.92
CA SER A 14 -24.34 6.47 8.82
C SER A 14 -24.06 6.77 10.29
N TYR A 15 -22.79 6.82 10.75
CA TYR A 15 -22.49 7.27 12.11
C TYR A 15 -22.87 8.73 12.29
N HIS A 16 -22.54 9.59 11.33
CA HIS A 16 -22.90 11.02 11.38
C HIS A 16 -24.41 11.22 11.31
N SER A 17 -25.13 10.41 10.55
CA SER A 17 -26.60 10.38 10.58
C SER A 17 -27.14 9.95 11.95
N ALA A 18 -26.62 8.85 12.51
CA ALA A 18 -27.09 8.27 13.77
C ALA A 18 -26.85 9.19 14.98
N PHE A 19 -25.75 9.93 14.98
CA PHE A 19 -25.39 10.89 16.03
C PHE A 19 -25.94 12.31 15.78
N GLY A 20 -26.70 12.50 14.71
CA GLY A 20 -27.35 13.77 14.40
C GLY A 20 -26.41 14.87 13.91
N VAL A 21 -25.22 14.51 13.41
CA VAL A 21 -24.31 15.44 12.74
C VAL A 21 -24.93 15.97 11.44
N LEU A 22 -25.48 15.06 10.63
CA LEU A 22 -26.13 15.37 9.37
C LEU A 22 -27.43 14.59 9.19
N LYS A 23 -28.28 15.05 8.27
CA LYS A 23 -29.56 14.42 7.93
C LYS A 23 -29.80 14.46 6.43
N TYR A 24 -30.15 13.32 5.86
CA TYR A 24 -30.65 13.22 4.50
C TYR A 24 -32.12 13.66 4.43
N ASN A 25 -32.48 14.31 3.32
CA ASN A 25 -33.86 14.70 3.05
C ASN A 25 -34.71 13.49 2.66
N GLU A 26 -34.11 12.53 1.94
CA GLU A 26 -34.75 11.29 1.47
C GLU A 26 -33.83 10.09 1.78
N PRO A 27 -33.70 9.70 3.07
CA PRO A 27 -32.77 8.65 3.47
C PRO A 27 -33.20 7.26 2.99
N ILE A 28 -32.23 6.48 2.54
CA ILE A 28 -32.33 5.02 2.41
C ILE A 28 -31.81 4.41 3.72
N GLN A 29 -32.66 3.63 4.39
CA GLN A 29 -32.35 3.05 5.69
C GLN A 29 -32.44 1.52 5.67
N PHE A 30 -31.45 0.86 6.28
CA PHE A 30 -31.45 -0.58 6.46
C PHE A 30 -31.23 -0.94 7.94
N VAL A 31 -32.17 -1.72 8.48
CA VAL A 31 -32.11 -2.25 9.84
C VAL A 31 -31.25 -3.52 9.82
N LEU A 32 -29.93 -3.35 9.70
CA LEU A 32 -28.97 -4.47 9.62
C LEU A 32 -28.70 -5.11 10.99
N TRP A 33 -28.25 -4.30 11.95
CA TRP A 33 -27.93 -4.72 13.34
C TRP A 33 -28.52 -3.74 14.38
N GLY A 34 -29.50 -2.94 13.97
CA GLY A 34 -30.10 -1.86 14.76
C GLY A 34 -31.61 -2.02 14.94
N SER A 35 -32.29 -0.89 15.16
CA SER A 35 -33.76 -0.81 15.20
C SER A 35 -34.26 0.16 14.13
N GLU A 36 -35.57 0.24 13.90
CA GLU A 36 -36.12 1.27 12.99
C GLU A 36 -35.80 2.70 13.46
N ALA A 37 -35.67 2.92 14.77
CA ALA A 37 -35.28 4.21 15.33
C ALA A 37 -33.77 4.49 15.18
N TYR A 38 -32.95 3.44 15.12
CA TYR A 38 -31.49 3.52 14.98
C TYR A 38 -31.02 2.47 13.96
N PRO A 39 -31.26 2.72 12.65
CA PRO A 39 -30.91 1.77 11.61
C PRO A 39 -29.39 1.59 11.54
N GLY A 40 -28.94 0.39 11.16
CA GLY A 40 -27.51 0.08 11.02
C GLY A 40 -26.85 0.81 9.84
N LEU A 41 -27.65 1.24 8.86
CA LEU A 41 -27.21 2.03 7.72
C LEU A 41 -28.26 3.09 7.39
N THR A 42 -27.84 4.36 7.32
CA THR A 42 -28.58 5.50 6.77
C THR A 42 -27.71 6.16 5.71
N THR A 43 -28.20 6.25 4.48
CA THR A 43 -27.44 6.78 3.34
C THR A 43 -28.37 7.32 2.24
N ALA A 44 -27.82 7.74 1.11
CA ALA A 44 -28.57 8.07 -0.11
C ALA A 44 -28.00 7.32 -1.32
N TRP A 45 -28.79 7.23 -2.41
CA TRP A 45 -28.45 6.41 -3.57
C TRP A 45 -27.15 6.79 -4.29
N TRP A 46 -26.65 8.03 -4.10
CA TRP A 46 -25.44 8.56 -4.74
C TRP A 46 -24.21 8.52 -3.83
N VAL A 47 -24.40 8.24 -2.54
CA VAL A 47 -23.34 8.29 -1.52
C VAL A 47 -22.30 7.19 -1.77
N PRO A 48 -22.66 5.91 -2.01
CA PRO A 48 -21.69 4.88 -2.35
C PRO A 48 -20.83 5.23 -3.56
N GLU A 49 -21.42 5.83 -4.59
CA GLU A 49 -20.75 6.23 -5.84
C GLU A 49 -19.74 7.34 -5.59
N LEU A 50 -20.11 8.36 -4.82
CA LEU A 50 -19.19 9.43 -4.45
C LEU A 50 -18.02 8.92 -3.59
N PHE A 51 -18.28 8.07 -2.60
CA PHE A 51 -17.21 7.47 -1.80
C PHE A 51 -16.33 6.52 -2.62
N GLY A 52 -16.91 5.77 -3.56
CA GLY A 52 -16.16 4.92 -4.48
C GLY A 52 -15.28 5.71 -5.44
N LEU A 53 -15.80 6.82 -5.97
CA LEU A 53 -15.03 7.75 -6.79
C LEU A 53 -13.91 8.40 -5.98
N ALA A 54 -14.20 8.87 -4.77
CA ALA A 54 -13.19 9.45 -3.88
C ALA A 54 -12.08 8.45 -3.57
N GLY A 55 -12.43 7.21 -3.19
CA GLY A 55 -11.44 6.15 -2.92
C GLY A 55 -10.56 5.84 -4.13
N PHE A 56 -11.13 5.87 -5.34
CA PHE A 56 -10.35 5.73 -6.59
C PHE A 56 -9.40 6.91 -6.81
N LEU A 57 -9.91 8.14 -6.78
CA LEU A 57 -9.13 9.35 -7.06
C LEU A 57 -8.00 9.54 -6.04
N ILE A 58 -8.31 9.40 -4.75
CA ILE A 58 -7.33 9.51 -3.67
C ILE A 58 -6.26 8.42 -3.83
N GLY A 59 -6.67 7.16 -4.01
CA GLY A 59 -5.74 6.05 -4.17
C GLY A 59 -4.83 6.22 -5.39
N TRP A 60 -5.38 6.60 -6.54
CA TRP A 60 -4.60 6.81 -7.76
C TRP A 60 -3.65 7.99 -7.65
N LEU A 61 -4.08 9.09 -7.03
CA LEU A 61 -3.24 10.26 -6.81
C LEU A 61 -2.04 9.93 -5.92
N TYR A 62 -2.22 9.08 -4.91
CA TYR A 62 -1.11 8.55 -4.09
C TYR A 62 -0.08 7.83 -4.95
N ILE A 63 -0.51 6.86 -5.76
CA ILE A 63 0.40 6.06 -6.61
C ILE A 63 1.13 6.94 -7.63
N LEU A 64 0.43 7.88 -8.26
CA LEU A 64 1.04 8.81 -9.21
C LEU A 64 2.09 9.71 -8.54
N LEU A 65 1.78 10.27 -7.37
CA LEU A 65 2.72 11.13 -6.66
C LEU A 65 3.91 10.34 -6.12
N ASP A 66 3.71 9.12 -5.65
CA ASP A 66 4.82 8.23 -5.25
C ASP A 66 5.75 7.97 -6.43
N ALA A 67 5.22 7.65 -7.62
CA ALA A 67 6.03 7.42 -8.81
C ALA A 67 6.81 8.67 -9.27
N VAL A 68 6.21 9.86 -9.18
CA VAL A 68 6.88 11.12 -9.55
C VAL A 68 7.96 11.50 -8.53
N LEU A 69 7.65 11.41 -7.24
CA LEU A 69 8.57 11.81 -6.17
C LEU A 69 9.74 10.82 -6.02
N LEU A 70 9.51 9.52 -6.24
CA LEU A 70 10.58 8.50 -6.29
C LEU A 70 11.64 8.83 -7.35
N LYS A 71 11.19 9.30 -8.51
CA LYS A 71 12.09 9.66 -9.62
C LYS A 71 13.00 10.83 -9.26
N GLU A 72 12.48 11.81 -8.50
CA GLU A 72 13.25 12.96 -8.03
C GLU A 72 14.23 12.62 -6.90
N SER A 73 13.88 11.68 -6.00
CA SER A 73 14.72 11.31 -4.85
C SER A 73 15.89 10.37 -5.17
N SER A 74 15.95 9.79 -6.38
CA SER A 74 17.00 8.84 -6.80
C SER A 74 18.43 9.40 -6.87
N SER A 75 18.64 10.67 -6.53
CA SER A 75 19.96 11.33 -6.49
C SER A 75 20.67 11.28 -5.13
N ASP A 76 20.01 10.87 -4.04
CA ASP A 76 20.61 10.79 -2.68
C ASP A 76 20.35 9.41 -2.05
N GLU A 77 21.37 8.54 -1.98
CA GLU A 77 21.25 7.13 -1.56
C GLU A 77 20.72 6.93 -0.12
N GLY A 78 20.85 7.91 0.77
CA GLY A 78 20.47 7.80 2.19
C GLY A 78 18.98 8.01 2.47
N ASP A 79 18.32 8.93 1.75
CA ASP A 79 16.89 9.25 1.94
C ASP A 79 15.96 8.26 1.23
N VAL A 80 16.49 7.51 0.26
CA VAL A 80 15.72 6.56 -0.55
C VAL A 80 15.16 5.44 0.32
N VAL A 81 15.96 4.87 1.23
CA VAL A 81 15.57 3.68 2.03
C VAL A 81 14.40 3.97 2.97
N GLU A 82 14.40 5.11 3.67
CA GLU A 82 13.29 5.47 4.56
C GLU A 82 11.99 5.78 3.78
N GLN A 83 12.10 6.43 2.62
CA GLN A 83 10.93 6.74 1.80
C GLN A 83 10.34 5.50 1.11
N GLU A 84 11.18 4.55 0.69
CA GLU A 84 10.74 3.26 0.14
C GLU A 84 9.95 2.47 1.18
N GLN A 85 10.49 2.40 2.41
CA GLN A 85 9.84 1.67 3.50
C GLN A 85 8.51 2.31 3.94
N GLN A 86 8.37 3.63 3.84
CA GLN A 86 7.08 4.32 4.08
C GLN A 86 6.02 4.02 2.99
N ARG A 87 6.46 3.73 1.76
CA ARG A 87 5.59 3.40 0.61
C ARG A 87 5.20 1.91 0.53
N LEU A 88 5.78 1.08 1.41
CA LEU A 88 5.48 -0.35 1.56
C LEU A 88 4.73 -0.63 2.88
N PRO A 89 3.47 -0.17 3.04
CA PRO A 89 2.73 -0.40 4.27
C PRO A 89 2.38 -1.88 4.42
N SER A 90 2.67 -2.45 5.59
CA SER A 90 2.25 -3.82 5.92
C SER A 90 0.72 -3.91 6.10
N PRO A 91 0.09 -5.07 5.85
CA PRO A 91 -1.36 -5.22 6.03
C PRO A 91 -1.86 -4.80 7.42
N PRO A 92 -1.18 -5.12 8.55
CA PRO A 92 -1.58 -4.63 9.86
C PRO A 92 -1.59 -3.10 9.97
N LYS A 93 -0.63 -2.40 9.34
CA LYS A 93 -0.56 -0.94 9.32
C LYS A 93 -1.75 -0.35 8.54
N ILE A 94 -2.12 -0.96 7.42
CA ILE A 94 -3.29 -0.57 6.62
C ILE A 94 -4.58 -0.72 7.43
N PHE A 95 -4.78 -1.88 8.06
CA PHE A 95 -5.96 -2.11 8.91
C PHE A 95 -6.02 -1.15 10.09
N ALA A 96 -4.87 -0.88 10.73
CA ALA A 96 -4.79 0.12 11.80
C ALA A 96 -5.18 1.51 11.29
N GLY A 97 -4.75 1.90 10.09
CA GLY A 97 -5.10 3.19 9.50
C GLY A 97 -6.59 3.33 9.17
N ILE A 98 -7.18 2.32 8.55
CA ILE A 98 -8.63 2.30 8.27
C ILE A 98 -9.43 2.33 9.58
N SER A 99 -9.00 1.56 10.58
CA SER A 99 -9.66 1.51 11.90
C SER A 99 -9.56 2.85 12.62
N PHE A 100 -8.39 3.51 12.58
CA PHE A 100 -8.17 4.79 13.21
C PHE A 100 -8.98 5.92 12.55
N PHE A 101 -9.04 5.93 11.21
CA PHE A 101 -9.94 6.83 10.47
C PHE A 101 -11.41 6.59 10.81
N THR A 102 -11.85 5.32 10.83
CA THR A 102 -13.21 4.95 11.22
C THR A 102 -13.54 5.40 12.63
N PHE A 103 -12.59 5.22 13.56
CA PHE A 103 -12.71 5.67 14.95
C PHE A 103 -12.84 7.19 15.04
N GLN A 104 -12.05 7.96 14.29
CA GLN A 104 -12.18 9.42 14.26
C GLN A 104 -13.56 9.85 13.73
N TYR A 105 -14.06 9.18 12.69
CA TYR A 105 -15.39 9.43 12.13
C TYR A 105 -16.50 9.18 13.18
N TRP A 106 -16.45 8.03 13.84
CA TRP A 106 -17.39 7.67 14.91
C TRP A 106 -17.31 8.61 16.12
N LEU A 107 -16.09 8.88 16.59
CA LEU A 107 -15.85 9.72 17.77
C LEU A 107 -16.34 11.15 17.54
N SER A 108 -16.12 11.71 16.35
CA SER A 108 -16.62 13.04 16.01
C SER A 108 -18.14 13.14 16.16
N GLY A 109 -18.90 12.13 15.73
CA GLY A 109 -20.35 12.08 15.91
C GLY A 109 -20.76 12.03 17.39
N ILE A 110 -20.10 11.19 18.19
CA ILE A 110 -20.36 11.08 19.63
C ILE A 110 -20.10 12.39 20.38
N LEU A 111 -19.02 13.09 20.02
CA LEU A 111 -18.68 14.35 20.65
C LEU A 111 -19.73 15.43 20.36
N VAL A 112 -20.25 15.45 19.13
CA VAL A 112 -21.36 16.33 18.75
C VAL A 112 -22.64 15.97 19.52
N GLN A 113 -23.00 14.68 19.58
CA GLN A 113 -24.23 14.26 20.24
C GLN A 113 -24.25 14.57 21.74
N ASN A 114 -23.15 14.31 22.45
CA ASN A 114 -23.09 14.44 23.90
C ASN A 114 -22.76 15.88 24.36
N SER A 115 -22.45 16.79 23.43
CA SER A 115 -22.05 18.17 23.75
C SER A 115 -20.93 18.28 24.80
N LEU A 116 -20.06 17.27 24.89
CA LEU A 116 -18.98 17.20 25.88
C LEU A 116 -17.91 18.27 25.62
N LEU A 117 -17.69 18.59 24.35
CA LEU A 117 -16.75 19.61 23.88
C LEU A 117 -17.52 20.59 23.00
N ASP A 118 -17.09 21.85 23.05
CA ASP A 118 -17.52 22.85 22.07
C ASP A 118 -16.85 22.60 20.71
N ARG A 119 -17.28 23.32 19.67
CA ARG A 119 -16.75 23.15 18.31
C ARG A 119 -15.23 23.28 18.24
N THR A 120 -14.67 24.22 18.98
CA THR A 120 -13.22 24.43 19.07
C THR A 120 -12.52 23.25 19.71
N GLY A 121 -13.08 22.70 20.80
CA GLY A 121 -12.58 21.49 21.44
C GLY A 121 -12.59 20.28 20.51
N ILE A 122 -13.69 20.09 19.75
CA ILE A 122 -13.79 19.02 18.75
C ILE A 122 -12.74 19.22 17.65
N LEU A 123 -12.63 20.43 17.10
CA LEU A 123 -11.63 20.77 16.07
C LEU A 123 -10.21 20.45 16.53
N ASN A 124 -9.84 20.89 17.73
CA ASN A 124 -8.50 20.65 18.28
C ASN A 124 -8.24 19.15 18.46
N LEU A 125 -9.20 18.42 19.02
CA LEU A 125 -9.05 16.97 19.25
C LEU A 125 -8.94 16.19 17.93
N MET A 126 -9.81 16.49 16.96
CA MET A 126 -9.76 15.87 15.63
C MET A 126 -8.45 16.21 14.90
N SER A 127 -7.94 17.44 15.05
CA SER A 127 -6.67 17.85 14.44
C SER A 127 -5.48 17.11 15.05
N VAL A 128 -5.46 16.93 16.37
CA VAL A 128 -4.43 16.12 17.05
C VAL A 128 -4.48 14.67 16.58
N PHE A 129 -5.67 14.08 16.45
CA PHE A 129 -5.82 12.72 15.94
C PHE A 129 -5.36 12.61 14.49
N ALA A 130 -5.77 13.54 13.63
CA ALA A 130 -5.36 13.57 12.24
C ALA A 130 -3.83 13.70 12.10
N ALA A 131 -3.20 14.56 12.91
CA ALA A 131 -1.75 14.74 12.92
C ALA A 131 -1.01 13.47 13.38
N ILE A 132 -1.44 12.86 14.50
CA ILE A 132 -0.87 11.61 15.01
C ILE A 132 -1.06 10.49 13.97
N GLY A 133 -2.26 10.36 13.43
CA GLY A 133 -2.59 9.37 12.41
C GLY A 133 -1.70 9.51 11.19
N PHE A 134 -1.53 10.73 10.67
CA PHE A 134 -0.63 10.97 9.55
C PHE A 134 0.82 10.61 9.87
N LEU A 135 1.37 11.11 10.97
CA LEU A 135 2.78 10.88 11.33
C LEU A 135 3.10 9.41 11.57
N VAL A 136 2.18 8.65 12.19
CA VAL A 136 2.41 7.24 12.54
C VAL A 136 2.11 6.31 11.36
N LEU A 137 1.06 6.59 10.59
CA LEU A 137 0.55 5.65 9.59
C LEU A 137 1.13 5.90 8.19
N ASP A 138 1.53 7.12 7.85
CA ASP A 138 1.98 7.45 6.49
C ASP A 138 3.28 8.25 6.52
N GLY A 139 3.25 9.50 6.99
CA GLY A 139 4.42 10.37 7.13
C GLY A 139 5.06 10.83 5.81
N SER A 140 4.55 10.37 4.65
CA SER A 140 5.15 10.66 3.35
C SER A 140 4.70 12.00 2.76
N MET A 141 5.52 12.58 1.87
CA MET A 141 5.19 13.83 1.19
C MET A 141 3.99 13.70 0.23
N SER A 142 3.93 12.60 -0.53
CA SER A 142 2.74 12.26 -1.33
C SER A 142 1.51 12.20 -0.44
N GLY A 143 1.64 11.55 0.72
CA GLY A 143 0.56 11.49 1.69
C GLY A 143 0.12 12.85 2.20
N LEU A 144 1.05 13.75 2.50
CA LEU A 144 0.72 15.10 2.92
C LEU A 144 -0.06 15.86 1.84
N ILE A 145 0.40 15.82 0.59
CA ILE A 145 -0.24 16.51 -0.53
C ILE A 145 -1.66 15.99 -0.74
N VAL A 146 -1.84 14.67 -0.77
CA VAL A 146 -3.17 14.09 -0.97
C VAL A 146 -4.09 14.33 0.23
N SER A 147 -3.57 14.28 1.44
CA SER A 147 -4.35 14.57 2.66
C SER A 147 -4.84 16.02 2.67
N LEU A 148 -4.00 16.97 2.25
CA LEU A 148 -4.37 18.38 2.08
C LEU A 148 -5.40 18.56 0.96
N ALA A 149 -5.22 17.88 -0.18
CA ALA A 149 -6.21 17.90 -1.25
C ALA A 149 -7.56 17.33 -0.80
N THR A 150 -7.55 16.29 0.03
CA THR A 150 -8.76 15.65 0.56
C THR A 150 -9.45 16.53 1.60
N CYS A 151 -8.69 17.15 2.52
CA CYS A 151 -9.25 17.99 3.59
C CYS A 151 -9.86 19.31 3.10
N LEU A 152 -9.48 19.77 1.92
CA LEU A 152 -10.08 20.92 1.25
C LEU A 152 -11.13 20.49 0.23
N GLY A 153 -10.79 19.53 -0.63
CA GLY A 153 -11.63 19.08 -1.73
C GLY A 153 -12.93 18.44 -1.28
N GLY A 154 -12.88 17.57 -0.25
CA GLY A 154 -14.07 16.94 0.31
C GLY A 154 -15.10 17.97 0.79
N PRO A 155 -14.75 18.84 1.75
CA PRO A 155 -15.67 19.85 2.25
C PRO A 155 -16.15 20.84 1.16
N LEU A 156 -15.32 21.18 0.17
CA LEU A 156 -15.77 22.01 -0.96
C LEU A 156 -16.81 21.31 -1.84
N ILE A 157 -16.65 20.00 -2.08
CA ILE A 157 -17.65 19.18 -2.77
C ILE A 157 -18.95 19.14 -1.95
N GLU A 158 -18.86 18.98 -0.64
CA GLU A 158 -20.02 19.03 0.26
C GLU A 158 -20.78 20.35 0.17
N ALA A 159 -20.09 21.49 0.25
CA ALA A 159 -20.70 22.81 0.08
C ALA A 159 -21.41 22.93 -1.28
N GLY A 160 -20.79 22.39 -2.33
CA GLY A 160 -21.38 22.32 -3.68
C GLY A 160 -22.66 21.47 -3.72
N LEU A 161 -22.65 20.29 -3.11
CA LEU A 161 -23.81 19.38 -3.04
C LEU A 161 -24.96 20.01 -2.26
N ILE A 162 -24.69 20.61 -1.10
CA ILE A 162 -25.69 21.31 -0.29
C ILE A 162 -26.28 22.49 -1.09
N THR A 163 -25.43 23.28 -1.75
CA THR A 163 -25.88 24.42 -2.57
C THR A 163 -26.72 23.96 -3.76
N ALA A 164 -26.30 22.93 -4.48
CA ALA A 164 -27.04 22.39 -5.62
C ALA A 164 -28.40 21.81 -5.20
N THR A 165 -28.46 21.14 -4.05
CA THR A 165 -29.71 20.64 -3.48
C THR A 165 -30.65 21.79 -3.09
N ASN A 166 -30.14 22.80 -2.38
CA ASN A 166 -30.94 23.95 -1.95
C ASN A 166 -31.51 24.75 -3.13
N ASN A 167 -30.81 24.77 -4.27
CA ASN A 167 -31.26 25.40 -5.50
C ASN A 167 -32.14 24.49 -6.38
N GLY A 168 -32.48 23.28 -5.92
CA GLY A 168 -33.33 22.33 -6.65
C GLY A 168 -32.69 21.69 -7.88
N ILE A 169 -31.35 21.75 -7.99
CA ILE A 169 -30.59 21.12 -9.09
C ILE A 169 -30.45 19.61 -8.86
N LEU A 170 -30.28 19.20 -7.60
CA LEU A 170 -30.15 17.81 -7.19
C LEU A 170 -31.26 17.43 -6.21
N ASN A 171 -31.76 16.20 -6.33
CA ASN A 171 -32.71 15.60 -5.38
C ASN A 171 -31.98 14.68 -4.39
N GLY A 172 -32.60 14.44 -3.23
CA GLY A 172 -32.03 13.52 -2.22
C GLY A 172 -30.75 14.03 -1.57
N GLY A 173 -30.60 15.34 -1.39
CA GLY A 173 -29.45 15.90 -0.67
C GLY A 173 -29.56 15.75 0.85
N TYR A 174 -28.61 16.36 1.54
CA TYR A 174 -28.49 16.32 3.00
C TYR A 174 -28.14 17.71 3.54
N HIS A 175 -28.28 17.88 4.85
CA HIS A 175 -27.87 19.08 5.55
C HIS A 175 -27.23 18.73 6.89
N TYR A 176 -26.27 19.55 7.32
CA TYR A 176 -25.74 19.48 8.68
C TYR A 176 -26.74 20.04 9.67
N THR A 177 -26.85 19.40 10.84
CA THR A 177 -27.66 19.93 11.95
C THR A 177 -27.03 21.19 12.53
N ASP A 178 -25.70 21.27 12.47
CA ASP A 178 -24.91 22.43 12.88
C ASP A 178 -24.09 22.95 11.69
N LEU A 179 -24.44 24.14 11.20
CA LEU A 179 -23.76 24.78 10.06
C LEU A 179 -22.37 25.31 10.39
N GLY A 180 -22.02 25.40 11.68
CA GLY A 180 -20.70 25.82 12.13
C GLY A 180 -20.29 27.21 11.65
N GLU A 181 -18.98 27.38 11.45
CA GLU A 181 -18.35 28.65 11.07
C GLU A 181 -18.45 28.93 9.57
N THR A 182 -18.64 27.90 8.74
CA THR A 182 -18.64 28.03 7.28
C THR A 182 -20.02 28.37 6.71
N GLY A 183 -21.08 28.18 7.51
CA GLY A 183 -22.48 28.28 7.06
C GLY A 183 -22.98 27.03 6.32
N PHE A 184 -22.12 26.03 6.07
CA PHE A 184 -22.48 24.75 5.46
C PHE A 184 -22.22 23.57 6.39
N PHE A 185 -21.06 23.57 7.04
CA PHE A 185 -20.58 22.53 7.95
C PHE A 185 -19.58 23.11 8.97
N PRO A 186 -19.35 22.44 10.10
CA PRO A 186 -18.39 22.90 11.10
C PRO A 186 -16.94 22.58 10.72
N LEU A 187 -16.00 23.44 11.12
CA LEU A 187 -14.59 23.34 10.69
C LEU A 187 -13.88 22.05 11.14
N TRP A 188 -14.38 21.38 12.17
CA TRP A 188 -13.80 20.11 12.64
C TRP A 188 -13.94 18.96 11.63
N ILE A 189 -14.75 19.11 10.58
CA ILE A 189 -14.82 18.17 9.45
C ILE A 189 -13.49 18.12 8.67
N ILE A 190 -12.76 19.25 8.59
CA ILE A 190 -11.49 19.34 7.84
C ILE A 190 -10.48 18.27 8.29
N PRO A 191 -10.10 18.17 9.58
CA PRO A 191 -9.18 17.12 10.02
C PRO A 191 -9.73 15.69 9.87
N VAL A 192 -11.07 15.49 9.83
CA VAL A 192 -11.67 14.18 9.52
C VAL A 192 -11.35 13.78 8.08
N TYR A 193 -11.58 14.69 7.13
CA TYR A 193 -11.21 14.45 5.73
C TYR A 193 -9.69 14.29 5.54
N PHE A 194 -8.88 15.04 6.29
CA PHE A 194 -7.42 14.91 6.23
C PHE A 194 -6.97 13.48 6.54
N LEU A 195 -7.47 12.88 7.63
CA LEU A 195 -7.11 11.50 7.99
C LEU A 195 -7.66 10.45 7.01
N GLY A 196 -8.68 10.80 6.21
CA GLY A 196 -9.14 9.97 5.11
C GLY A 196 -8.07 9.76 4.03
N GLY A 197 -7.13 10.70 3.86
CA GLY A 197 -6.00 10.59 2.94
C GLY A 197 -5.12 9.37 3.24
N PRO A 198 -4.46 9.30 4.42
CA PRO A 198 -3.56 8.21 4.78
C PRO A 198 -4.23 6.83 4.80
N ALA A 199 -5.51 6.76 5.21
CA ALA A 199 -6.25 5.51 5.23
C ALA A 199 -6.46 4.95 3.81
N ASN A 200 -6.89 5.80 2.86
CA ASN A 200 -7.08 5.39 1.46
C ASN A 200 -5.74 5.19 0.73
N GLY A 201 -4.77 6.07 0.99
CA GLY A 201 -3.46 6.03 0.34
C GLY A 201 -2.67 4.77 0.69
N ASN A 202 -2.59 4.41 1.97
CA ASN A 202 -1.91 3.18 2.38
C ASN A 202 -2.63 1.92 1.90
N LEU A 203 -3.95 1.93 1.82
CA LEU A 203 -4.70 0.83 1.20
C LEU A 203 -4.37 0.71 -0.29
N ALA A 204 -4.29 1.83 -1.01
CA ALA A 204 -3.92 1.85 -2.42
C ALA A 204 -2.49 1.33 -2.65
N ARG A 205 -1.52 1.76 -1.82
CA ARG A 205 -0.15 1.23 -1.82
C ARG A 205 -0.14 -0.27 -1.56
N GLY A 206 -0.87 -0.75 -0.56
CA GLY A 206 -0.97 -2.18 -0.28
C GLY A 206 -1.48 -2.99 -1.47
N PHE A 207 -2.53 -2.52 -2.15
CA PHE A 207 -3.00 -3.16 -3.38
C PHE A 207 -1.97 -3.07 -4.51
N TRP A 208 -1.34 -1.90 -4.68
CA TRP A 208 -0.36 -1.68 -5.74
C TRP A 208 0.85 -2.60 -5.59
N ASN A 209 1.39 -2.73 -4.38
CA ASN A 209 2.54 -3.58 -4.07
C ASN A 209 2.17 -5.05 -4.28
N ALA A 210 1.03 -5.51 -3.75
CA ALA A 210 0.57 -6.89 -3.96
C ALA A 210 0.34 -7.22 -5.45
N LEU A 211 -0.12 -6.26 -6.26
CA LEU A 211 -0.29 -6.46 -7.71
C LEU A 211 1.03 -6.40 -8.48
N SER A 212 2.06 -5.74 -7.92
CA SER A 212 3.38 -5.64 -8.54
C SER A 212 4.22 -6.88 -8.25
N ASP A 213 4.17 -7.39 -7.01
CA ASP A 213 4.87 -8.63 -6.61
C ASP A 213 4.40 -9.83 -7.46
N ASN A 214 3.09 -9.95 -7.70
CA ASN A 214 2.54 -11.03 -8.55
C ASN A 214 3.01 -10.93 -10.02
N LYS A 215 3.30 -9.72 -10.52
CA LYS A 215 3.80 -9.55 -11.89
C LYS A 215 5.25 -9.97 -12.01
N GLU A 216 6.07 -9.69 -11.00
CA GLU A 216 7.47 -10.12 -10.98
C GLU A 216 7.53 -11.65 -10.91
N GLU A 217 6.69 -12.30 -10.11
CA GLU A 217 6.59 -13.78 -10.08
C GLU A 217 6.07 -14.37 -11.41
N ASP A 218 5.05 -13.77 -12.04
CA ASP A 218 4.51 -14.21 -13.33
C ASP A 218 5.51 -13.99 -14.48
N ASP A 219 6.24 -12.87 -14.49
CA ASP A 219 7.27 -12.55 -15.48
C ASP A 219 8.50 -13.48 -15.29
N GLU A 220 8.88 -13.80 -14.05
CA GLU A 220 9.92 -14.80 -13.74
C GLU A 220 9.49 -16.23 -14.13
N GLU A 221 8.21 -16.58 -13.91
CA GLU A 221 7.67 -17.87 -14.35
C GLU A 221 7.54 -17.97 -15.88
N GLU A 222 7.14 -16.90 -16.57
CA GLU A 222 7.11 -16.85 -18.04
C GLU A 222 8.53 -16.85 -18.64
N GLU A 223 9.50 -16.13 -18.06
CA GLU A 223 10.91 -16.23 -18.44
C GLU A 223 11.49 -17.63 -18.18
N SER A 224 11.05 -18.32 -17.13
CA SER A 224 11.47 -19.71 -16.84
C SER A 224 10.87 -20.74 -17.82
N LYS A 225 9.70 -20.45 -18.40
CA LYS A 225 8.99 -21.31 -19.38
C LYS A 225 9.36 -20.97 -20.82
N ALA A 226 9.74 -19.73 -21.10
CA ALA A 226 10.25 -19.27 -22.39
C ALA A 226 11.75 -19.57 -22.50
N GLY A 227 12.07 -20.82 -22.87
CA GLY A 227 13.44 -21.19 -23.18
C GLY A 227 14.09 -20.26 -24.22
N THR A 228 15.11 -19.53 -23.78
CA THR A 228 16.20 -18.91 -24.56
C THR A 228 15.98 -17.47 -25.08
N SER A 229 16.57 -16.48 -24.39
CA SER A 229 17.69 -15.70 -24.95
C SER A 229 18.41 -14.87 -23.88
N VAL A 230 19.70 -15.12 -23.75
CA VAL A 230 20.67 -14.42 -22.89
C VAL A 230 20.94 -13.01 -23.44
N SER A 231 20.52 -11.97 -22.71
CA SER A 231 21.15 -10.63 -22.64
C SER A 231 20.33 -9.77 -21.69
N ASP A 232 20.60 -9.74 -20.38
CA ASP A 232 21.44 -8.67 -19.82
C ASP A 232 21.86 -8.94 -18.35
N LYS A 233 21.95 -10.22 -17.93
CA LYS A 233 22.60 -10.53 -16.65
C LYS A 233 24.11 -10.26 -16.81
N LYS A 234 24.63 -9.27 -16.06
CA LYS A 234 26.07 -8.93 -15.97
C LYS A 234 26.87 -10.24 -15.91
N SER A 235 27.71 -10.51 -16.91
CA SER A 235 28.52 -11.73 -16.92
C SER A 235 29.42 -11.74 -15.68
N CYS A 236 29.30 -12.78 -14.84
CA CYS A 236 30.12 -12.92 -13.63
C CYS A 236 31.61 -12.76 -13.98
N SER A 237 32.29 -11.77 -13.41
CA SER A 237 33.70 -11.47 -13.72
C SER A 237 34.66 -12.60 -13.32
N ALA A 238 34.32 -13.37 -12.28
CA ALA A 238 35.15 -14.46 -11.77
C ALA A 238 35.15 -15.70 -12.68
N CYS A 239 34.04 -16.02 -13.34
CA CYS A 239 33.93 -17.16 -14.25
C CYS A 239 33.65 -16.78 -15.70
N GLN A 240 33.65 -15.48 -16.02
CA GLN A 240 33.33 -14.93 -17.34
C GLN A 240 32.00 -15.46 -17.90
N GLY A 241 30.99 -15.57 -17.03
CA GLY A 241 29.67 -16.09 -17.39
C GLY A 241 29.58 -17.61 -17.59
N THR A 242 30.68 -18.37 -17.49
CA THR A 242 30.65 -19.83 -17.64
C THR A 242 30.02 -20.57 -16.45
N ARG A 243 29.83 -19.86 -15.32
CA ARG A 243 29.38 -20.37 -14.01
C ARG A 243 30.30 -21.43 -13.40
N ARG A 244 31.51 -21.60 -13.93
CA ARG A 244 32.50 -22.60 -13.52
C ARG A 244 33.81 -21.94 -13.11
N VAL A 245 34.44 -22.51 -12.11
CA VAL A 245 35.83 -22.19 -11.74
C VAL A 245 36.61 -23.50 -11.56
N ALA A 246 37.92 -23.43 -11.73
CA ALA A 246 38.80 -24.56 -11.48
C ALA A 246 38.60 -25.06 -10.04
N CYS A 247 38.47 -26.37 -9.87
CA CYS A 247 38.33 -26.97 -8.55
C CYS A 247 39.58 -26.68 -7.73
N PRO A 248 39.48 -25.96 -6.59
CA PRO A 248 40.64 -25.56 -5.81
C PRO A 248 41.34 -26.74 -5.11
N ASN A 249 40.69 -27.91 -5.05
CA ASN A 249 41.26 -29.12 -4.45
C ASN A 249 42.13 -29.94 -5.42
N CYS A 250 41.99 -29.73 -6.73
CA CYS A 250 42.77 -30.45 -7.74
C CYS A 250 43.29 -29.53 -8.86
N ASP A 251 43.29 -28.22 -8.64
CA ASP A 251 43.75 -27.19 -9.57
C ASP A 251 43.26 -27.37 -11.02
N GLY A 252 41.98 -27.72 -11.21
CA GLY A 252 41.44 -27.92 -12.56
C GLY A 252 41.64 -29.32 -13.16
N VAL A 253 42.46 -30.19 -12.55
CA VAL A 253 42.92 -31.44 -13.16
C VAL A 253 41.91 -32.60 -13.01
N GLY A 254 41.03 -32.54 -12.00
CA GLY A 254 40.08 -33.61 -11.67
C GLY A 254 40.70 -34.81 -10.95
N THR A 255 42.02 -34.86 -10.82
CA THR A 255 42.74 -35.94 -10.12
C THR A 255 43.88 -35.37 -9.29
N TYR A 256 44.35 -36.12 -8.29
CA TYR A 256 45.54 -35.80 -7.51
C TYR A 256 46.48 -37.01 -7.44
N VAL A 257 47.79 -36.76 -7.31
CA VAL A 257 48.79 -37.82 -7.14
C VAL A 257 48.96 -38.08 -5.64
N ALA A 258 48.48 -39.22 -5.18
CA ALA A 258 48.64 -39.65 -3.80
C ALA A 258 50.05 -40.22 -3.55
N THR A 259 50.46 -40.24 -2.28
CA THR A 259 51.74 -40.81 -1.83
C THR A 259 51.93 -42.22 -2.38
N GLY A 260 53.03 -42.44 -3.12
CA GLY A 260 53.29 -43.69 -3.85
C GLY A 260 52.99 -43.63 -5.36
N GLY A 261 52.77 -42.44 -5.92
CA GLY A 261 52.66 -42.23 -7.37
C GLY A 261 51.34 -42.70 -7.98
N ARG A 262 50.30 -42.91 -7.16
CA ARG A 262 48.99 -43.37 -7.61
C ARG A 262 48.08 -42.18 -7.88
N THR A 263 47.49 -42.13 -9.07
CA THR A 263 46.47 -41.15 -9.42
C THR A 263 45.14 -41.51 -8.76
N VAL A 264 44.57 -40.56 -8.02
CA VAL A 264 43.29 -40.70 -7.33
C VAL A 264 42.33 -39.63 -7.83
N LYS A 265 41.05 -40.00 -7.97
CA LYS A 265 39.98 -39.12 -8.41
C LYS A 265 39.69 -38.03 -7.37
N CYS A 266 39.55 -36.79 -7.80
CA CYS A 266 39.15 -35.71 -6.91
C CYS A 266 37.70 -35.90 -6.45
N THR A 267 37.49 -36.10 -5.15
CA THR A 267 36.15 -36.27 -4.55
C THR A 267 35.35 -34.97 -4.56
N SER A 268 36.02 -33.82 -4.45
CA SER A 268 35.37 -32.50 -4.41
C SER A 268 34.68 -32.11 -5.72
N CYS A 269 35.28 -32.44 -6.88
CA CYS A 269 34.69 -32.18 -8.20
C CYS A 269 34.25 -33.44 -8.93
N SER A 270 34.27 -34.61 -8.27
CA SER A 270 33.95 -35.91 -8.87
C SER A 270 34.69 -36.19 -10.19
N SER A 271 35.98 -35.85 -10.25
CA SER A 271 36.85 -35.98 -11.44
C SER A 271 36.61 -35.01 -12.59
N ARG A 272 35.75 -34.01 -12.44
CA ARG A 272 35.42 -33.05 -13.51
C ARG A 272 36.43 -31.91 -13.66
N GLY A 273 37.24 -31.66 -12.62
CA GLY A 273 38.21 -30.57 -12.62
C GLY A 273 37.62 -29.19 -12.33
N TYR A 274 36.32 -28.98 -12.42
CA TYR A 274 35.67 -27.71 -12.10
C TYR A 274 34.61 -27.83 -10.99
N VAL A 275 34.28 -26.69 -10.37
CA VAL A 275 33.19 -26.52 -9.40
C VAL A 275 32.38 -25.28 -9.77
N MET A 276 31.19 -25.14 -9.18
CA MET A 276 30.33 -23.98 -9.36
C MET A 276 31.03 -22.71 -8.83
N CYS A 277 30.96 -21.62 -9.58
CA CYS A 277 31.54 -20.35 -9.19
C CYS A 277 30.81 -19.77 -7.97
N ARG A 278 31.52 -19.50 -6.87
CA ARG A 278 30.89 -18.96 -5.66
C ARG A 278 30.28 -17.58 -5.85
N SER A 279 30.95 -16.71 -6.61
CA SER A 279 30.42 -15.39 -6.95
C SER A 279 29.18 -15.43 -7.85
N CYS A 280 28.78 -16.61 -8.34
CA CYS A 280 27.52 -16.78 -9.04
C CYS A 280 26.34 -16.99 -8.08
N PHE A 281 26.55 -17.42 -6.83
CA PHE A 281 25.44 -17.54 -5.87
C PHE A 281 24.85 -16.17 -5.58
N ASP A 282 25.68 -15.20 -5.18
CA ASP A 282 25.25 -13.83 -4.92
C ASP A 282 24.73 -13.11 -6.18
N LEU A 283 25.26 -13.44 -7.37
CA LEU A 283 24.90 -12.76 -8.62
C LEU A 283 23.60 -13.26 -9.24
N TYR A 284 23.26 -14.54 -9.02
CA TYR A 284 22.04 -15.16 -9.54
C TYR A 284 21.00 -15.45 -8.46
N ASP A 285 21.21 -14.94 -7.24
CA ASP A 285 20.37 -15.15 -6.06
C ASP A 285 20.08 -16.63 -5.76
N GLU A 286 21.11 -17.46 -5.89
CA GLU A 286 21.02 -18.90 -5.61
C GLU A 286 21.51 -19.22 -4.19
N ASP A 287 20.80 -20.09 -3.47
CA ASP A 287 21.18 -20.51 -2.12
C ASP A 287 22.44 -21.42 -2.15
N PRO A 288 23.58 -21.00 -1.55
CA PRO A 288 24.78 -21.83 -1.48
C PRO A 288 24.64 -23.07 -0.58
N TYR A 289 23.56 -23.15 0.22
CA TYR A 289 23.25 -24.28 1.10
C TYR A 289 22.32 -25.33 0.44
N ASP A 290 21.73 -25.03 -0.72
CA ASP A 290 20.94 -26.00 -1.47
C ASP A 290 21.85 -26.95 -2.28
N ILE A 291 22.34 -27.98 -1.58
CA ILE A 291 23.23 -28.99 -2.15
C ILE A 291 22.57 -29.79 -3.28
N GLU A 292 21.24 -29.92 -3.28
CA GLU A 292 20.51 -30.71 -4.28
C GLU A 292 20.41 -29.94 -5.61
N ALA A 293 20.01 -28.66 -5.56
CA ALA A 293 19.99 -27.78 -6.73
C ALA A 293 21.39 -27.57 -7.32
N ILE A 294 22.42 -27.44 -6.48
CA ILE A 294 23.82 -27.34 -6.93
C ILE A 294 24.26 -28.61 -7.66
N ARG A 295 23.93 -29.79 -7.13
CA ARG A 295 24.26 -31.08 -7.76
C ARG A 295 23.56 -31.26 -9.09
N GLU A 296 22.27 -30.91 -9.16
CA GLU A 296 21.50 -30.97 -10.39
C GLU A 296 22.07 -30.02 -11.45
N THR A 297 22.33 -28.77 -11.08
CA THR A 297 22.91 -27.77 -11.98
C THR A 297 24.28 -28.23 -12.49
N MET A 298 25.14 -28.74 -11.60
CA MET A 298 26.41 -29.33 -11.99
C MET A 298 26.22 -30.54 -12.90
N SER A 299 25.23 -31.41 -12.70
CA SER A 299 25.02 -32.60 -13.53
C SER A 299 24.69 -32.27 -14.99
N ARG A 300 24.02 -31.13 -15.22
CA ARG A 300 23.61 -30.63 -16.55
C ARG A 300 24.72 -29.86 -17.27
N MET A 301 25.79 -29.49 -16.57
CA MET A 301 26.94 -28.82 -17.18
C MET A 301 27.70 -29.79 -18.10
N PRO A 302 27.91 -29.48 -19.39
CA PRO A 302 28.71 -30.32 -20.29
C PRO A 302 30.14 -30.48 -19.76
N ASP A 303 30.70 -31.69 -19.87
CA ASP A 303 32.08 -32.02 -19.47
C ASP A 303 33.13 -31.24 -20.27
#